data_AF-A0A833T791-F1
#
_entry.id   AF-A0A833T791-F1
#
_cell.length_a   1.000
_cell.length_b   1.000
_cell.length_c   1.000
_cell.angle_alpha   90.00
_cell.angle_beta   90.00
_cell.angle_gamma   90.00
#
_symmetry.space_group_name_H-M   'P 1'
#
loop_
_entity.id
_entity.type
_entity.pdbx_description
1 polymer ?
#
loop_
_entity_poly.entity_id
_entity_poly.type
_entity_poly.pdbx_seq_one_letter_code
_entity_poly.pdbx_strand_id
1 'polypeptide(L)'
;MPFFVLDELTASKCQDEEGEKYAAFQRNVFRACGLVVLVMGTDAKITKLTHQLGGSSGDPHMWMTVFSRFPPYQPIRFEDEAKQDAWDRIRAHYPVLMTIVEHSRGRFVRHFVDRAAVYAMEKSHTFDLRDLLDDAFCYVRTRVEETKRFMSKPEGRNAQMMAMSNVDAVETSEPETKRRRIASGIQSMHSHFANLADSQHTDVYVSQGELTANGKEWLPLCSFPTIREDVLLYLAVLGGKTYSGYYNESVWRVFSLWKKRHGLTMGETTKAVSQNYKYYENMVAHMIFCASRRNGVRGILFPDFFPWLLGEFREQVTVPTKLVMGQREMAFSELLDGYHELAELPGKTVPFLAPPNAEWPPYILGAGCGCFGHLNRLENEGRSNISVRENVSPYAPLLICECKHWFENIDARMVEGIIDGLETTQKDKWKIVFVFCDGVANFRTQSWSHASVGCVRIACRSGHVEWFFQPVKGERKKIVVVMVTGLVDLKRGRSRAN
;
A
#
# COMPACT_ATOMS: atom_id res chain seq x y z
N MET A 1 -24.76 -32.75 6.31
CA MET A 1 -23.60 -31.98 6.82
C MET A 1 -24.12 -30.60 7.16
N PRO A 2 -24.17 -30.15 8.43
CA PRO A 2 -24.63 -28.79 8.72
C PRO A 2 -23.52 -27.81 8.30
N PHE A 3 -23.79 -27.01 7.28
CA PHE A 3 -22.87 -26.01 6.75
C PHE A 3 -23.32 -24.63 7.27
N PHE A 4 -22.50 -24.00 8.11
CA PHE A 4 -22.72 -22.63 8.54
C PHE A 4 -21.78 -21.71 7.75
N VAL A 5 -22.34 -20.85 6.91
CA VAL A 5 -21.60 -19.74 6.28
C VAL A 5 -21.95 -18.48 7.03
N LEU A 6 -20.96 -17.89 7.71
CA LEU A 6 -21.09 -16.56 8.28
C LEU A 6 -20.23 -15.60 7.45
N ASP A 7 -20.92 -14.73 6.72
CA ASP A 7 -20.37 -13.51 6.11
C ASP A 7 -19.89 -12.56 7.22
N GLU A 8 -18.97 -11.65 6.90
CA GLU A 8 -18.30 -10.81 7.89
C GLU A 8 -19.28 -9.88 8.67
N LEU A 9 -19.72 -10.28 9.87
CA LEU A 9 -20.63 -9.51 10.74
C LEU A 9 -19.93 -8.45 11.59
N THR A 10 -20.33 -7.19 11.47
CA THR A 10 -19.80 -6.04 12.21
C THR A 10 -19.70 -6.23 13.73
N ALA A 11 -18.58 -5.84 14.32
CA ALA A 11 -18.51 -5.57 15.76
C ALA A 11 -19.03 -4.15 16.02
N SER A 12 -20.34 -3.98 16.26
CA SER A 12 -20.81 -2.70 16.78
C SER A 12 -20.54 -2.65 18.29
N LYS A 13 -19.76 -1.63 18.70
CA LYS A 13 -19.77 -1.10 20.07
C LYS A 13 -20.88 -0.04 20.23
N CYS A 14 -21.94 -0.12 19.44
CA CYS A 14 -23.08 0.78 19.54
C CYS A 14 -24.22 -0.03 20.14
N GLN A 15 -24.49 0.21 21.41
CA GLN A 15 -25.76 -0.15 22.02
C GLN A 15 -26.81 0.77 21.36
N ASP A 16 -27.84 0.17 20.77
CA ASP A 16 -29.14 0.80 20.63
C ASP A 16 -29.73 1.08 22.02
N GLU A 17 -30.67 2.05 22.09
CA GLU A 17 -31.34 2.50 23.32
C GLU A 17 -32.08 1.37 24.06
N GLU A 18 -32.22 0.20 23.44
CA GLU A 18 -32.90 -1.00 23.95
C GLU A 18 -31.94 -2.08 24.49
N GLY A 19 -30.61 -1.88 24.42
CA GLY A 19 -29.64 -2.71 25.14
C GLY A 19 -29.39 -4.13 24.59
N GLU A 20 -29.84 -4.43 23.37
CA GLU A 20 -29.57 -5.70 22.68
C GLU A 20 -28.08 -5.79 22.26
N LYS A 21 -27.42 -6.91 22.62
CA LYS A 21 -26.01 -7.16 22.27
C LYS A 21 -25.93 -7.95 20.97
N TYR A 22 -25.58 -7.30 19.86
CA TYR A 22 -25.30 -8.01 18.61
C TYR A 22 -23.97 -8.79 18.67
N ALA A 23 -23.93 -9.94 18.00
CA ALA A 23 -22.78 -10.83 17.95
C ALA A 23 -21.53 -10.11 17.39
N ALA A 24 -20.53 -9.88 18.25
CA ALA A 24 -19.22 -9.41 17.85
C ALA A 24 -18.31 -10.61 17.51
N PHE A 25 -17.58 -10.54 16.39
CA PHE A 25 -16.61 -11.56 15.94
C PHE A 25 -15.77 -12.18 17.07
N GLN A 26 -16.25 -13.30 17.61
CA GLN A 26 -15.38 -14.45 17.68
C GLN A 26 -15.36 -15.03 16.26
N ARG A 27 -14.15 -15.05 15.69
CA ARG A 27 -13.68 -16.05 14.72
C ARG A 27 -14.57 -17.29 14.81
N ASN A 28 -15.24 -17.71 13.75
CA ASN A 28 -16.27 -18.74 13.84
C ASN A 28 -15.69 -19.99 14.52
N VAL A 29 -16.09 -20.23 15.78
CA VAL A 29 -15.71 -21.40 16.57
C VAL A 29 -16.96 -22.27 16.63
N PHE A 30 -17.02 -23.33 15.82
CA PHE A 30 -18.12 -24.29 15.90
C PHE A 30 -17.65 -25.51 16.69
N ARG A 31 -18.47 -25.96 17.65
CA ARG A 31 -18.32 -27.31 18.20
C ARG A 31 -19.26 -28.23 17.43
N ALA A 32 -18.70 -29.10 16.59
CA ALA A 32 -19.49 -30.12 15.92
C ALA A 32 -19.65 -31.34 16.84
N CYS A 33 -20.90 -31.68 17.16
CA CYS A 33 -21.34 -32.96 17.73
C CYS A 33 -20.40 -33.59 18.78
N GLY A 34 -19.90 -32.78 19.73
CA GLY A 34 -19.23 -33.25 20.95
C GLY A 34 -17.71 -33.39 20.95
N LEU A 35 -16.97 -33.23 19.84
CA LEU A 35 -15.53 -33.59 19.85
C LEU A 35 -14.55 -32.67 19.10
N VAL A 36 -14.93 -31.91 18.06
CA VAL A 36 -13.95 -31.13 17.27
C VAL A 36 -14.35 -29.66 17.18
N VAL A 37 -13.40 -28.78 17.46
CA VAL A 37 -13.55 -27.33 17.31
C VAL A 37 -13.19 -26.94 15.87
N LEU A 38 -14.09 -26.31 15.13
CA LEU A 38 -13.78 -25.70 13.84
C LEU A 38 -13.50 -24.22 14.06
N VAL A 39 -12.30 -23.75 13.71
CA VAL A 39 -11.94 -22.34 13.87
C VAL A 39 -11.74 -21.67 12.51
N MET A 40 -12.50 -20.62 12.24
CA MET A 40 -12.26 -19.72 11.10
C MET A 40 -11.86 -18.33 11.61
N GLY A 41 -10.58 -17.97 11.53
CA GLY A 41 -10.17 -16.58 11.72
C GLY A 41 -8.77 -16.31 12.29
N THR A 42 -8.49 -15.02 12.49
CA THR A 42 -7.17 -14.40 12.71
C THR A 42 -6.56 -14.61 14.10
N ASP A 43 -6.29 -15.86 14.44
CA ASP A 43 -5.45 -16.34 15.53
C ASP A 43 -5.63 -15.82 16.96
N ALA A 44 -5.13 -14.63 17.35
CA ALA A 44 -4.60 -14.23 18.68
C ALA A 44 -5.30 -14.62 20.03
N LYS A 45 -6.45 -15.32 19.99
CA LYS A 45 -7.13 -15.95 21.11
C LYS A 45 -7.04 -17.48 21.06
N ILE A 46 -6.60 -18.12 19.96
CA ILE A 46 -6.41 -19.58 19.87
C ILE A 46 -5.34 -20.03 20.86
N THR A 47 -4.21 -19.30 20.93
CA THR A 47 -3.19 -19.46 21.97
C THR A 47 -3.68 -19.16 23.39
N LYS A 48 -4.85 -18.50 23.56
CA LYS A 48 -5.50 -18.33 24.87
C LYS A 48 -6.49 -19.45 25.17
N LEU A 49 -7.06 -20.10 24.15
CA LEU A 49 -7.92 -21.26 24.30
C LEU A 49 -7.12 -22.47 24.81
N THR A 50 -5.82 -22.58 24.49
CA THR A 50 -4.94 -23.62 25.03
C THR A 50 -4.76 -23.54 26.54
N HIS A 51 -4.66 -22.33 27.10
CA HIS A 51 -4.62 -22.12 28.55
C HIS A 51 -5.91 -22.52 29.27
N GLN A 52 -7.02 -22.71 28.56
CA GLN A 52 -8.28 -23.22 29.11
C GLN A 52 -8.38 -24.75 29.06
N LEU A 53 -7.40 -25.44 28.44
CA LEU A 53 -7.31 -26.89 28.37
C LEU A 53 -6.72 -27.45 29.67
N GLY A 54 -7.43 -27.25 30.78
CA GLY A 54 -7.15 -27.97 32.02
C GLY A 54 -7.63 -29.41 31.89
N GLY A 55 -6.78 -30.31 31.36
CA GLY A 55 -7.09 -31.73 31.20
C GLY A 55 -5.85 -32.59 30.97
N SER A 56 -5.68 -33.60 31.82
CA SER A 56 -4.43 -34.29 32.21
C SER A 56 -4.02 -35.52 31.36
N SER A 57 -4.36 -35.62 30.08
CA SER A 57 -3.89 -36.76 29.27
C SER A 57 -2.68 -36.35 28.42
N GLY A 58 -1.55 -37.03 28.62
CA GLY A 58 -0.32 -36.82 27.84
C GLY A 58 -0.40 -37.28 26.39
N ASP A 59 -1.49 -37.94 26.01
CA ASP A 59 -1.68 -38.46 24.66
C ASP A 59 -2.15 -37.35 23.69
N PRO A 60 -1.50 -37.23 22.51
CA PRO A 60 -1.93 -36.30 21.47
C PRO A 60 -3.37 -36.60 21.05
N HIS A 61 -4.24 -35.60 21.10
CA HIS A 61 -5.59 -35.70 20.57
C HIS A 61 -5.88 -34.54 19.62
N MET A 62 -6.68 -34.83 18.59
CA MET A 62 -7.11 -33.82 17.63
C MET A 62 -8.01 -32.81 18.36
N TRP A 63 -7.61 -31.55 18.34
CA TRP A 63 -8.29 -30.51 19.10
C TRP A 63 -9.17 -29.64 18.21
N MET A 64 -8.64 -29.25 17.04
CA MET A 64 -9.38 -28.41 16.12
C MET A 64 -8.99 -28.62 14.66
N THR A 65 -9.87 -28.22 13.77
CA THR A 65 -9.55 -27.99 12.35
C THR A 65 -9.65 -26.49 12.07
N VAL A 66 -8.56 -25.92 11.54
CA VAL A 66 -8.44 -24.50 11.25
C VAL A 66 -8.65 -24.26 9.77
N PHE A 67 -9.66 -23.48 9.38
CA PHE A 67 -9.81 -23.01 8.01
C PHE A 67 -9.15 -21.65 7.86
N SER A 68 -8.12 -21.58 7.01
CA SER A 68 -7.29 -20.38 6.88
C SER A 68 -7.93 -19.25 6.09
N ARG A 69 -8.95 -19.56 5.28
CA ARG A 69 -9.65 -18.64 4.40
C ARG A 69 -11.15 -18.91 4.43
N PHE A 70 -11.93 -17.85 4.29
CA PHE A 70 -13.35 -17.99 4.01
C PHE A 70 -13.55 -18.58 2.61
N PRO A 71 -14.66 -19.31 2.39
CA PRO A 71 -15.03 -19.70 1.04
C PRO A 71 -15.17 -18.44 0.16
N PRO A 72 -14.90 -18.57 -1.15
CA PRO A 72 -15.13 -17.49 -2.10
C PRO A 72 -16.55 -16.95 -1.97
N TYR A 73 -16.72 -15.66 -2.26
CA TYR A 73 -18.04 -15.05 -2.25
C TYR A 73 -18.99 -15.80 -3.19
N GLN A 74 -20.16 -16.15 -2.69
CA GLN A 74 -21.24 -16.66 -3.52
C GLN A 74 -22.19 -15.51 -3.84
N PRO A 75 -22.45 -15.22 -5.12
CA PRO A 75 -23.41 -14.18 -5.51
C PRO A 75 -24.77 -14.41 -4.87
N ILE A 76 -25.20 -13.46 -4.05
CA ILE A 76 -26.54 -13.43 -3.47
C ILE A 76 -27.37 -12.50 -4.33
N ARG A 77 -28.56 -12.96 -4.76
CA ARG A 77 -29.50 -12.10 -5.46
C ARG A 77 -29.97 -10.97 -4.56
N PHE A 78 -30.11 -9.77 -5.12
CA PHE A 78 -30.78 -8.68 -4.44
C PHE A 78 -32.27 -8.97 -4.30
N GLU A 79 -32.86 -8.59 -3.16
CA GLU A 79 -34.31 -8.64 -2.96
C GLU A 79 -35.04 -7.61 -3.83
N ASP A 80 -34.39 -6.48 -4.10
CA ASP A 80 -34.87 -5.45 -5.02
C ASP A 80 -34.61 -5.88 -6.48
N GLU A 81 -35.68 -6.14 -7.23
CA GLU A 81 -35.63 -6.56 -8.64
C GLU A 81 -34.94 -5.51 -9.53
N ALA A 82 -35.21 -4.22 -9.34
CA ALA A 82 -34.61 -3.17 -10.16
C ALA A 82 -33.09 -3.08 -9.93
N LYS A 83 -32.65 -3.32 -8.68
CA LYS A 83 -31.23 -3.41 -8.34
C LYS A 83 -30.57 -4.66 -8.89
N GLN A 84 -31.28 -5.80 -8.84
CA GLN A 84 -30.83 -7.05 -9.44
C GLN A 84 -30.65 -6.89 -10.96
N ASP A 85 -31.62 -6.29 -11.64
CA ASP A 85 -31.55 -6.01 -13.08
C ASP A 85 -30.40 -5.05 -13.43
N ALA A 86 -30.19 -4.01 -12.61
CA ALA A 86 -29.07 -3.10 -12.80
C ALA A 86 -27.71 -3.81 -12.66
N TRP A 87 -27.55 -4.67 -11.64
CA TRP A 87 -26.36 -5.49 -11.47
C TRP A 87 -26.15 -6.45 -12.64
N ASP A 88 -27.21 -7.14 -13.08
CA ASP A 88 -27.17 -8.09 -14.19
C ASP A 88 -26.77 -7.43 -15.50
N ARG A 89 -27.29 -6.24 -15.77
CA ARG A 89 -26.91 -5.43 -16.93
C ARG A 89 -25.43 -5.05 -16.90
N ILE A 90 -24.92 -4.50 -15.79
CA ILE A 90 -23.55 -3.99 -15.76
C ILE A 90 -22.51 -5.10 -15.72
N ARG A 91 -22.79 -6.23 -15.06
CA ARG A 91 -21.86 -7.35 -15.04
C ARG A 91 -21.75 -8.05 -16.40
N ALA A 92 -22.82 -8.03 -17.20
CA ALA A 92 -22.79 -8.50 -18.58
C ALA A 92 -21.99 -7.56 -19.49
N HIS A 93 -22.14 -6.24 -19.29
CA HIS A 93 -21.44 -5.25 -20.10
C HIS A 93 -19.96 -5.06 -19.72
N TYR A 94 -19.63 -5.19 -18.44
CA TYR A 94 -18.29 -5.04 -17.88
C TYR A 94 -17.84 -6.30 -17.12
N PRO A 95 -17.34 -7.34 -17.81
CA PRO A 95 -16.95 -8.62 -17.19
C PRO A 95 -15.92 -8.48 -16.06
N VAL A 96 -15.07 -7.45 -16.11
CA VAL A 96 -14.08 -7.16 -15.05
C VAL A 96 -14.71 -6.98 -13.66
N LEU A 97 -15.98 -6.56 -13.57
CA LEU A 97 -16.68 -6.45 -12.29
C LEU A 97 -16.77 -7.82 -11.62
N MET A 98 -17.07 -8.88 -12.38
CA MET A 98 -17.09 -10.26 -11.86
C MET A 98 -15.69 -10.76 -11.52
N THR A 99 -14.69 -10.42 -12.33
CA THR A 99 -13.30 -10.76 -12.03
C THR A 99 -12.84 -10.17 -10.69
N ILE A 100 -13.19 -8.91 -10.41
CA ILE A 100 -12.92 -8.26 -9.12
C ILE A 100 -13.65 -8.99 -7.99
N VAL A 101 -14.92 -9.35 -8.20
CA VAL A 101 -15.75 -10.10 -7.25
C VAL A 101 -15.15 -11.46 -6.88
N GLU A 102 -14.72 -12.23 -7.88
CA GLU A 102 -14.18 -13.59 -7.71
C GLU A 102 -12.83 -13.62 -6.97
N HIS A 103 -12.03 -12.56 -7.13
CA HIS A 103 -10.69 -12.45 -6.56
C HIS A 103 -10.65 -11.54 -5.32
N SER A 104 -11.74 -11.45 -4.57
CA SER A 104 -11.85 -10.59 -3.39
C SER A 104 -12.58 -11.26 -2.23
N ARG A 105 -12.34 -10.77 -1.01
CA ARG A 105 -13.05 -11.27 0.18
C ARG A 105 -14.53 -10.89 0.19
N GLY A 106 -15.37 -11.80 0.70
CA GLY A 106 -16.84 -11.71 0.62
C GLY A 106 -17.44 -10.40 1.11
N ARG A 107 -16.95 -9.84 2.21
CA ARG A 107 -17.48 -8.56 2.70
C ARG A 107 -17.25 -7.39 1.75
N PHE A 108 -16.03 -7.31 1.22
CA PHE A 108 -15.67 -6.22 0.31
C PHE A 108 -16.48 -6.34 -0.95
N VAL A 109 -16.64 -7.56 -1.44
CA VAL A 109 -17.49 -7.91 -2.56
C VAL A 109 -18.93 -7.46 -2.31
N ARG A 110 -19.51 -7.76 -1.15
CA ARG A 110 -20.88 -7.35 -0.82
C ARG A 110 -21.05 -5.83 -0.91
N HIS A 111 -20.15 -5.05 -0.32
CA HIS A 111 -20.21 -3.59 -0.41
C HIS A 111 -19.95 -3.08 -1.84
N PHE A 112 -19.04 -3.73 -2.58
CA PHE A 112 -18.70 -3.37 -3.96
C PHE A 112 -19.89 -3.59 -4.90
N VAL A 113 -20.48 -4.78 -4.87
CA VAL A 113 -21.62 -5.18 -5.72
C VAL A 113 -22.85 -4.35 -5.37
N ASP A 114 -23.11 -4.13 -4.08
CA ASP A 114 -24.16 -3.23 -3.58
C ASP A 114 -24.04 -1.84 -4.20
N ARG A 115 -22.87 -1.21 -4.11
CA ARG A 115 -22.68 0.15 -4.62
C ARG A 115 -22.65 0.20 -6.15
N ALA A 116 -22.02 -0.76 -6.82
CA ALA A 116 -22.00 -0.81 -8.28
C ALA A 116 -23.42 -0.89 -8.86
N ALA A 117 -24.29 -1.71 -8.25
CA ALA A 117 -25.69 -1.82 -8.64
C ALA A 117 -26.45 -0.50 -8.40
N VAL A 118 -26.32 0.10 -7.20
CA VAL A 118 -26.94 1.41 -6.89
C VAL A 118 -26.46 2.50 -7.85
N TYR A 119 -25.16 2.59 -8.12
CA TYR A 119 -24.60 3.55 -9.06
C TYR A 119 -25.22 3.40 -10.46
N ALA A 120 -25.40 2.16 -10.92
CA ALA A 120 -26.01 1.87 -12.21
C ALA A 120 -27.52 2.11 -12.27
N MET A 121 -28.21 2.13 -11.13
CA MET A 121 -29.61 2.59 -11.05
C MET A 121 -29.70 4.11 -11.07
N GLU A 122 -28.82 4.80 -10.35
CA GLU A 122 -28.80 6.26 -10.21
C GLU A 122 -28.34 6.97 -11.50
N LYS A 123 -27.45 6.35 -12.27
CA LYS A 123 -26.93 6.92 -13.52
C LYS A 123 -27.74 6.43 -14.73
N SER A 124 -27.76 7.25 -15.78
CA SER A 124 -28.32 6.86 -17.07
C SER A 124 -27.60 5.61 -17.63
N HIS A 125 -28.12 5.02 -18.70
CA HIS A 125 -27.57 3.79 -19.30
C HIS A 125 -26.13 3.93 -19.83
N THR A 126 -25.57 5.15 -19.82
CA THR A 126 -24.24 5.48 -20.31
C THR A 126 -23.43 6.17 -19.21
N PHE A 127 -22.55 5.42 -18.55
CA PHE A 127 -21.57 5.96 -17.59
C PHE A 127 -20.19 5.35 -17.87
N ASP A 128 -19.14 6.06 -17.44
CA ASP A 128 -17.77 5.56 -17.54
C ASP A 128 -17.48 4.55 -16.42
N LEU A 129 -17.04 3.35 -16.79
CA LEU A 129 -16.66 2.29 -15.86
C LEU A 129 -15.71 2.77 -14.77
N ARG A 130 -14.77 3.66 -15.09
CA ARG A 130 -13.75 4.16 -14.14
C ARG A 130 -14.39 4.96 -13.00
N ASP A 131 -15.44 5.73 -13.29
CA ASP A 131 -16.14 6.49 -12.27
C ASP A 131 -17.01 5.58 -11.39
N LEU A 132 -17.61 4.52 -11.96
CA LEU A 132 -18.29 3.49 -11.18
C LEU A 132 -17.30 2.77 -10.26
N LEU A 133 -16.12 2.39 -10.76
CA LEU A 133 -15.10 1.70 -9.96
C LEU A 133 -14.61 2.58 -8.80
N ASP A 134 -14.27 3.84 -9.08
CA ASP A 134 -13.83 4.78 -8.03
C ASP A 134 -14.91 5.00 -6.95
N ASP A 135 -16.17 5.11 -7.35
CA ASP A 135 -17.30 5.27 -6.42
C ASP A 135 -17.52 3.99 -5.58
N ALA A 136 -17.53 2.82 -6.21
CA ALA A 136 -17.65 1.54 -5.51
C ALA A 136 -16.49 1.27 -4.55
N PHE A 137 -15.24 1.57 -4.96
CA PHE A 137 -14.07 1.46 -4.08
C PHE A 137 -14.13 2.41 -2.89
N CYS A 138 -14.53 3.66 -3.12
CA CYS A 138 -14.74 4.62 -2.04
C CYS A 138 -15.79 4.13 -1.05
N TYR A 139 -16.89 3.52 -1.54
CA TYR A 139 -17.93 2.98 -0.68
C TYR A 139 -17.45 1.76 0.13
N VAL A 140 -16.77 0.80 -0.50
CA VAL A 140 -16.14 -0.34 0.20
C VAL A 140 -15.26 0.17 1.33
N ARG A 141 -14.37 1.12 1.02
CA ARG A 141 -13.48 1.73 1.99
C ARG A 141 -14.27 2.36 3.15
N THR A 142 -15.30 3.14 2.87
CA THR A 142 -16.08 3.86 3.89
C THR A 142 -16.78 2.89 4.82
N ARG A 143 -17.46 1.87 4.28
CA ARG A 143 -18.13 0.84 5.08
C ARG A 143 -17.15 0.04 5.94
N VAL A 144 -15.96 -0.24 5.42
CA VAL A 144 -14.94 -0.98 6.19
C VAL A 144 -14.39 -0.12 7.32
N GLU A 145 -14.15 1.18 7.12
CA GLU A 145 -13.68 2.07 8.18
C GLU A 145 -14.77 2.39 9.21
N GLU A 146 -16.03 2.62 8.82
CA GLU A 146 -17.16 2.83 9.74
C GLU A 146 -17.27 1.70 10.78
N THR A 147 -17.01 0.49 10.32
CA THR A 147 -17.25 -0.73 11.07
C THR A 147 -16.03 -1.26 11.81
N LYS A 148 -14.85 -1.29 11.19
CA LYS A 148 -13.61 -1.77 11.83
C LYS A 148 -12.86 -0.65 12.54
N ARG A 149 -13.05 0.61 12.11
CA ARG A 149 -12.36 1.82 12.60
C ARG A 149 -10.85 1.60 12.75
N PHE A 150 -10.24 0.94 11.78
CA PHE A 150 -8.87 0.46 11.92
C PHE A 150 -7.90 1.64 11.93
N MET A 151 -8.20 2.71 11.19
CA MET A 151 -7.37 3.92 11.20
C MET A 151 -7.43 4.68 12.52
N SER A 152 -8.49 4.50 13.32
CA SER A 152 -8.60 5.08 14.66
C SER A 152 -7.59 4.49 15.67
N LYS A 153 -7.04 3.31 15.37
CA LYS A 153 -6.13 2.59 16.27
C LYS A 153 -4.69 2.61 15.74
N PRO A 154 -3.68 2.79 16.60
CA PRO A 154 -2.28 2.64 16.20
C PRO A 154 -1.96 1.30 15.50
N GLU A 155 -2.57 0.21 15.95
CA GLU A 155 -2.37 -1.14 15.41
C GLU A 155 -2.91 -1.27 13.99
N GLY A 156 -4.02 -0.58 13.69
CA GLY A 156 -4.57 -0.53 12.34
C GLY A 156 -3.66 0.28 11.41
N ARG A 157 -3.25 1.49 11.81
CA ARG A 157 -2.28 2.30 11.04
C ARG A 157 -0.99 1.54 10.74
N ASN A 158 -0.51 0.78 11.71
CA ASN A 158 0.64 -0.11 11.56
C ASN A 158 0.42 -1.18 10.48
N ALA A 159 -0.71 -1.89 10.52
CA ALA A 159 -0.95 -2.93 9.54
C ALA A 159 -1.26 -2.38 8.13
N GLN A 160 -1.85 -1.18 8.00
CA GLN A 160 -1.98 -0.48 6.72
C GLN A 160 -0.60 -0.21 6.10
N MET A 161 0.37 0.23 6.93
CA MET A 161 1.75 0.40 6.50
C MET A 161 2.35 -0.93 6.02
N MET A 162 2.20 -2.01 6.79
CA MET A 162 2.72 -3.33 6.40
C MET A 162 2.11 -3.84 5.08
N ALA A 163 0.80 -3.64 4.88
CA ALA A 163 0.10 -4.04 3.64
C ALA A 163 0.63 -3.26 2.41
N MET A 164 0.88 -1.96 2.56
CA MET A 164 1.47 -1.14 1.50
C MET A 164 2.94 -1.46 1.27
N SER A 165 3.73 -1.71 2.32
CA SER A 165 5.14 -2.07 2.17
C SER A 165 5.35 -3.45 1.54
N ASN A 166 4.26 -4.18 1.26
CA ASN A 166 4.26 -5.50 0.65
C ASN A 166 5.18 -6.52 1.34
N VAL A 167 5.44 -6.33 2.64
CA VAL A 167 6.41 -7.08 3.47
C VAL A 167 6.21 -8.60 3.39
N ASP A 168 4.97 -8.97 3.13
CA ASP A 168 4.40 -10.28 3.34
C ASP A 168 4.43 -11.18 2.08
N ALA A 169 4.60 -10.62 0.88
CA ALA A 169 4.38 -11.34 -0.39
C ALA A 169 5.57 -12.16 -0.91
N VAL A 170 6.51 -12.55 -0.06
CA VAL A 170 7.64 -13.41 -0.50
C VAL A 170 7.21 -14.87 -0.50
N GLU A 171 7.05 -15.44 -1.70
CA GLU A 171 7.21 -16.87 -1.96
C GLU A 171 8.70 -17.18 -1.81
N THR A 172 9.09 -17.77 -0.69
CA THR A 172 10.39 -18.44 -0.58
C THR A 172 10.30 -19.79 -1.29
N SER A 173 11.35 -20.15 -2.02
CA SER A 173 11.50 -21.42 -2.77
C SER A 173 11.59 -22.68 -1.89
N GLU A 174 11.32 -22.59 -0.59
CA GLU A 174 11.34 -23.73 0.33
C GLU A 174 9.93 -24.29 0.56
N PRO A 175 9.76 -25.62 0.53
CA PRO A 175 8.47 -26.27 0.72
C PRO A 175 7.99 -26.17 2.17
N GLU A 176 6.71 -25.85 2.33
CA GLU A 176 5.75 -26.21 3.39
C GLU A 176 6.09 -26.13 4.89
N THR A 177 7.28 -25.71 5.32
CA THR A 177 7.50 -25.39 6.74
C THR A 177 7.24 -23.92 7.01
N LYS A 178 5.96 -23.60 7.26
CA LYS A 178 5.44 -22.42 7.97
C LYS A 178 6.25 -21.14 7.71
N ARG A 179 5.80 -20.36 6.73
CA ARG A 179 6.22 -18.97 6.43
C ARG A 179 6.42 -18.18 7.73
N ARG A 180 7.62 -18.18 8.31
CA ARG A 180 7.96 -17.39 9.51
C ARG A 180 7.97 -15.92 9.12
N ARG A 181 6.83 -15.25 9.30
CA ARG A 181 6.72 -13.80 9.13
C ARG A 181 7.09 -13.11 10.43
N ILE A 182 8.32 -12.60 10.46
CA ILE A 182 8.90 -11.85 11.57
C ILE A 182 8.51 -10.39 11.39
N ALA A 183 7.45 -9.91 12.06
CA ALA A 183 7.25 -8.50 12.50
C ALA A 183 5.78 -8.09 12.67
N SER A 184 4.81 -8.83 12.14
CA SER A 184 3.39 -8.53 12.40
C SER A 184 3.03 -9.01 13.79
N GLY A 185 3.41 -8.24 14.81
CA GLY A 185 3.02 -8.50 16.19
C GLY A 185 1.53 -8.81 16.27
N ILE A 186 1.16 -9.68 17.21
CA ILE A 186 -0.19 -10.23 17.39
C ILE A 186 -1.30 -9.15 17.40
N GLN A 187 -0.94 -7.91 17.74
CA GLN A 187 -1.81 -6.74 17.80
C GLN A 187 -2.20 -6.15 16.42
N SER A 188 -1.31 -6.20 15.42
CA SER A 188 -1.61 -5.80 14.03
C SER A 188 -2.67 -6.71 13.40
N MET A 189 -2.76 -7.95 13.89
CA MET A 189 -3.68 -9.00 13.44
C MET A 189 -5.13 -8.78 13.88
N HIS A 190 -5.34 -8.05 14.99
CA HIS A 190 -6.67 -7.76 15.52
C HIS A 190 -7.40 -6.62 14.79
N SER A 191 -6.65 -5.80 14.05
CA SER A 191 -7.16 -4.54 13.48
C SER A 191 -7.20 -4.55 11.95
N HIS A 192 -6.77 -5.62 11.27
CA HIS A 192 -6.58 -5.59 9.81
C HIS A 192 -6.88 -6.87 9.04
N PHE A 193 -6.76 -6.77 7.71
CA PHE A 193 -7.19 -7.69 6.65
C PHE A 193 -6.30 -8.93 6.45
N ALA A 194 -5.44 -9.26 7.40
CA ALA A 194 -4.58 -10.44 7.30
C ALA A 194 -5.41 -11.74 7.46
N ASN A 195 -4.99 -12.79 6.75
CA ASN A 195 -5.50 -14.15 6.86
C ASN A 195 -4.50 -15.01 7.64
N LEU A 196 -4.88 -16.23 8.02
CA LEU A 196 -3.90 -17.20 8.50
C LEU A 196 -2.96 -17.57 7.35
N ALA A 197 -1.69 -17.82 7.67
CA ALA A 197 -0.65 -18.13 6.70
C ALA A 197 -0.81 -19.53 6.09
N ASP A 198 -1.56 -20.42 6.74
CA ASP A 198 -1.82 -21.77 6.27
C ASP A 198 -2.60 -21.74 4.93
N SER A 199 -2.22 -22.57 3.97
CA SER A 199 -2.84 -22.58 2.63
C SER A 199 -4.14 -23.41 2.56
N GLN A 200 -4.35 -24.32 3.50
CA GLN A 200 -5.46 -25.26 3.55
C GLN A 200 -6.08 -25.34 4.96
N HIS A 201 -7.10 -26.19 5.11
CA HIS A 201 -7.56 -26.58 6.43
C HIS A 201 -6.42 -27.31 7.17
N THR A 202 -6.20 -26.99 8.44
CA THR A 202 -5.13 -27.54 9.25
C THR A 202 -5.70 -28.20 10.48
N ASP A 203 -5.52 -29.51 10.61
CA ASP A 203 -5.84 -30.23 11.83
C ASP A 203 -4.75 -30.00 12.87
N VAL A 204 -5.14 -29.41 14.00
CA VAL A 204 -4.26 -29.05 15.10
C VAL A 204 -4.55 -29.98 16.27
N TYR A 205 -3.48 -30.59 16.76
CA TYR A 205 -3.47 -31.51 17.89
C TYR A 205 -2.91 -30.81 19.12
N VAL A 206 -3.40 -31.22 20.29
CA VAL A 206 -2.86 -30.79 21.58
C VAL A 206 -2.15 -31.97 22.23
N SER A 207 -0.92 -31.75 22.67
CA SER A 207 -0.16 -32.70 23.50
C SER A 207 0.69 -31.91 24.49
N GLN A 208 0.63 -32.26 25.78
CA GLN A 208 1.42 -31.61 26.84
C GLN A 208 1.32 -30.07 26.88
N GLY A 209 0.17 -29.50 26.48
CA GLY A 209 -0.05 -28.06 26.43
C GLY A 209 0.51 -27.36 25.19
N GLU A 210 1.14 -28.10 24.27
CA GLU A 210 1.64 -27.60 22.99
C GLU A 210 0.66 -27.90 21.86
N LEU A 211 0.61 -26.96 20.89
CA LEU A 211 -0.14 -27.14 19.65
C LEU A 211 0.79 -27.73 18.60
N THR A 212 0.34 -28.79 17.93
CA THR A 212 1.09 -29.43 16.85
C THR A 212 0.21 -29.63 15.62
N ALA A 213 0.81 -29.55 14.44
CA ALA A 213 0.19 -29.90 13.17
C ALA A 213 1.26 -30.60 12.32
N ASN A 214 0.92 -31.75 11.73
CA ASN A 214 1.84 -32.59 10.96
C ASN A 214 3.13 -32.93 11.75
N GLY A 215 3.00 -33.24 13.03
CA GLY A 215 4.12 -33.62 13.91
C GLY A 215 5.09 -32.49 14.27
N LYS A 216 4.76 -31.22 13.96
CA LYS A 216 5.58 -30.04 14.28
C LYS A 216 4.79 -29.04 15.11
N GLU A 217 5.48 -28.28 15.95
CA GLU A 217 4.90 -27.14 16.68
C GLU A 217 4.11 -26.24 15.73
N TRP A 218 2.84 -26.00 16.05
CA TRP A 218 1.95 -25.14 15.29
C TRP A 218 1.81 -23.80 15.98
N LEU A 219 2.31 -22.78 15.27
CA LEU A 219 2.10 -21.40 15.62
C LEU A 219 1.10 -20.80 14.64
N PRO A 220 0.11 -20.06 15.14
CA PRO A 220 -0.91 -19.46 14.32
C PRO A 220 -0.43 -18.14 13.71
N LEU A 221 0.28 -18.27 12.59
CA LEU A 221 0.89 -17.15 11.88
C LEU A 221 -0.13 -16.48 10.96
N CYS A 222 -0.06 -15.14 10.88
CA CYS A 222 -0.94 -14.35 10.01
C CYS A 222 -0.16 -13.66 8.89
N SER A 223 -0.91 -13.28 7.86
CA SER A 223 -0.37 -12.98 6.55
C SER A 223 -1.34 -12.10 5.75
N PHE A 224 -0.91 -10.95 5.24
CA PHE A 224 -1.72 -10.27 4.22
C PHE A 224 -1.88 -11.16 2.98
N PRO A 225 -3.10 -11.26 2.41
CA PRO A 225 -3.28 -11.92 1.13
C PRO A 225 -2.51 -11.18 0.06
N THR A 226 -2.01 -11.90 -0.96
CA THR A 226 -1.42 -11.24 -2.13
C THR A 226 -2.49 -10.44 -2.90
N ILE A 227 -2.08 -9.53 -3.79
CA ILE A 227 -3.03 -8.76 -4.63
C ILE A 227 -3.93 -9.68 -5.45
N ARG A 228 -3.40 -10.81 -5.92
CA ARG A 228 -4.16 -11.83 -6.66
C ARG A 228 -5.24 -12.49 -5.81
N GLU A 229 -5.00 -12.65 -4.52
CA GLU A 229 -5.91 -13.34 -3.61
C GLU A 229 -7.01 -12.43 -3.07
N ASP A 230 -6.79 -11.12 -3.04
CA ASP A 230 -7.78 -10.16 -2.53
C ASP A 230 -7.62 -8.77 -3.15
N VAL A 231 -8.07 -8.62 -4.39
CA VAL A 231 -7.80 -7.41 -5.17
C VAL A 231 -8.52 -6.17 -4.61
N LEU A 232 -9.73 -6.32 -4.04
CA LEU A 232 -10.46 -5.18 -3.44
C LEU A 232 -9.76 -4.60 -2.21
N LEU A 233 -8.95 -5.36 -1.46
CA LEU A 233 -8.10 -4.79 -0.42
C LEU A 233 -7.16 -3.72 -1.00
N TYR A 234 -6.53 -4.05 -2.11
CA TYR A 234 -5.53 -3.20 -2.75
C TYR A 234 -6.12 -2.09 -3.60
N LEU A 235 -7.30 -2.31 -4.19
CA LEU A 235 -8.03 -1.31 -4.98
C LEU A 235 -8.77 -0.30 -4.09
N ALA A 236 -9.51 -0.78 -3.09
CA ALA A 236 -10.35 0.06 -2.26
C ALA A 236 -9.67 0.53 -0.99
N VAL A 237 -8.95 -0.32 -0.27
CA VAL A 237 -8.58 0.03 1.12
C VAL A 237 -7.25 0.76 1.23
N LEU A 238 -6.33 0.56 0.27
CA LEU A 238 -4.99 1.18 0.28
C LEU A 238 -4.92 2.56 -0.38
N GLY A 239 -6.05 3.26 -0.53
CA GLY A 239 -6.12 4.61 -1.08
C GLY A 239 -6.84 4.68 -2.41
N GLY A 240 -7.39 5.84 -2.75
CA GLY A 240 -8.19 6.06 -3.96
C GLY A 240 -8.40 7.54 -4.26
N LYS A 241 -9.31 7.85 -5.20
CA LYS A 241 -9.54 9.22 -5.70
C LYS A 241 -9.81 10.24 -4.58
N THR A 242 -10.66 9.87 -3.63
CA THR A 242 -11.15 10.77 -2.58
C THR A 242 -10.41 10.61 -1.23
N TYR A 243 -9.34 9.80 -1.17
CA TYR A 243 -8.59 9.55 0.07
C TYR A 243 -7.18 9.06 -0.13
N SER A 244 -6.29 9.47 0.78
CA SER A 244 -4.95 8.88 0.87
C SER A 244 -5.03 7.42 1.28
N GLY A 245 -3.96 6.67 1.02
CA GLY A 245 -3.78 5.34 1.61
C GLY A 245 -3.84 5.34 3.13
N TYR A 246 -3.45 6.45 3.76
CA TYR A 246 -3.56 6.66 5.21
C TYR A 246 -4.74 7.55 5.61
N TYR A 247 -5.73 7.68 4.73
CA TYR A 247 -6.99 8.37 4.98
C TYR A 247 -6.78 9.84 5.34
N ASN A 248 -7.04 10.20 6.61
CA ASN A 248 -6.91 11.56 7.13
C ASN A 248 -5.50 11.88 7.64
N GLU A 249 -4.59 10.90 7.60
CA GLU A 249 -3.22 11.04 8.06
C GLU A 249 -2.26 11.11 6.87
N SER A 250 -1.17 11.86 7.05
CA SER A 250 -0.10 11.87 6.06
C SER A 250 0.83 10.68 6.18
N VAL A 251 1.44 10.28 5.06
CA VAL A 251 2.50 9.26 5.09
C VAL A 251 3.59 9.68 6.07
N TRP A 252 4.02 10.96 6.03
CA TRP A 252 5.03 11.48 6.96
C TRP A 252 4.66 11.26 8.44
N ARG A 253 3.41 11.55 8.81
CA ARG A 253 2.94 11.45 10.20
C ARG A 253 2.85 9.99 10.64
N VAL A 254 2.33 9.11 9.78
CA VAL A 254 2.21 7.68 10.08
C VAL A 254 3.58 7.04 10.26
N PHE A 255 4.52 7.33 9.36
CA PHE A 255 5.91 6.86 9.50
C PHE A 255 6.54 7.41 10.78
N SER A 256 6.42 8.71 11.06
CA SER A 256 6.98 9.32 12.27
C SER A 256 6.46 8.67 13.56
N LEU A 257 5.17 8.35 13.62
CA LEU A 257 4.56 7.64 14.75
C LEU A 257 5.05 6.20 14.86
N TRP A 258 5.13 5.47 13.74
CA TRP A 258 5.66 4.10 13.72
C TRP A 258 7.04 4.05 14.36
N LYS A 259 7.92 4.95 13.90
CA LYS A 259 9.29 5.02 14.38
C LYS A 259 9.41 5.33 15.86
N LYS A 260 8.61 6.27 16.38
CA LYS A 260 8.58 6.55 17.82
C LYS A 260 8.25 5.31 18.65
N ARG A 261 7.47 4.37 18.09
CA ARG A 261 6.93 3.21 18.79
C ARG A 261 7.72 1.92 18.56
N HIS A 262 8.36 1.76 17.39
CA HIS A 262 9.02 0.51 16.96
C HIS A 262 10.47 0.72 16.48
N GLY A 263 10.98 1.94 16.50
CA GLY A 263 12.31 2.25 15.96
C GLY A 263 12.37 2.21 14.43
N LEU A 264 13.55 1.89 13.88
CA LEU A 264 13.82 1.87 12.43
C LEU A 264 13.53 0.53 11.76
N THR A 265 13.16 -0.49 12.53
CA THR A 265 12.92 -1.83 12.01
C THR A 265 11.53 -1.91 11.37
N MET A 266 11.52 -1.91 10.04
CA MET A 266 10.42 -2.45 9.25
C MET A 266 10.89 -3.84 8.80
N GLY A 267 10.17 -4.90 9.19
CA GLY A 267 10.30 -6.17 8.48
C GLY A 267 9.87 -5.89 7.05
N GLU A 268 10.71 -6.12 6.06
CA GLU A 268 10.42 -5.84 4.65
C GLU A 268 10.91 -7.01 3.80
N THR A 269 10.34 -7.16 2.60
CA THR A 269 10.70 -8.23 1.67
C THR A 269 12.19 -8.25 1.39
N THR A 270 12.79 -9.44 1.27
CA THR A 270 14.18 -9.61 0.78
C THR A 270 14.36 -9.16 -0.68
N LYS A 271 13.27 -8.89 -1.41
CA LYS A 271 13.25 -8.31 -2.76
C LYS A 271 13.60 -6.81 -2.77
N ALA A 272 13.57 -6.12 -1.63
CA ALA A 272 14.18 -4.80 -1.51
C ALA A 272 15.68 -4.97 -1.26
N VAL A 273 16.46 -4.96 -2.34
CA VAL A 273 17.88 -5.31 -2.32
C VAL A 273 18.77 -4.15 -1.83
N SER A 274 18.22 -2.94 -1.64
CA SER A 274 18.92 -1.84 -0.98
C SER A 274 19.07 -2.10 0.53
N GLN A 275 20.31 -2.17 1.01
CA GLN A 275 20.66 -2.24 2.43
C GLN A 275 20.79 -0.85 3.10
N ASN A 276 20.69 0.24 2.34
CA ASN A 276 20.99 1.59 2.81
C ASN A 276 19.70 2.36 3.10
N TYR A 277 19.36 2.52 4.39
CA TYR A 277 18.23 3.34 4.88
C TYR A 277 16.83 2.94 4.37
N LYS A 278 16.53 1.63 4.45
CA LYS A 278 15.25 0.98 4.10
C LYS A 278 14.00 1.76 4.53
N TYR A 279 14.00 2.26 5.76
CA TYR A 279 12.85 3.00 6.31
C TYR A 279 12.53 4.29 5.54
N TYR A 280 13.56 5.07 5.17
CA TYR A 280 13.35 6.34 4.46
C TYR A 280 12.93 6.11 3.01
N GLU A 281 13.60 5.17 2.32
CA GLU A 281 13.20 4.75 0.98
C GLU A 281 11.74 4.26 0.94
N ASN A 282 11.36 3.45 1.94
CA ASN A 282 10.00 2.93 2.03
C ASN A 282 8.98 4.05 2.30
N MET A 283 9.32 5.03 3.14
CA MET A 283 8.48 6.22 3.34
C MET A 283 8.24 6.98 2.03
N VAL A 284 9.29 7.25 1.26
CA VAL A 284 9.18 7.92 -0.05
C VAL A 284 8.35 7.09 -1.03
N ALA A 285 8.55 5.78 -1.07
CA ALA A 285 7.76 4.88 -1.91
C ALA A 285 6.26 4.96 -1.55
N HIS A 286 5.92 5.00 -0.27
CA HIS A 286 4.53 5.16 0.18
C HIS A 286 3.93 6.52 -0.19
N MET A 287 4.73 7.59 -0.19
CA MET A 287 4.30 8.93 -0.63
C MET A 287 3.97 8.93 -2.12
N ILE A 288 4.86 8.39 -2.95
CA ILE A 288 4.63 8.22 -4.40
C ILE A 288 3.37 7.39 -4.66
N PHE A 289 3.25 6.27 -3.96
CA PHE A 289 2.08 5.39 -4.03
C PHE A 289 0.79 6.12 -3.69
N CYS A 290 0.72 6.83 -2.54
CA CYS A 290 -0.49 7.54 -2.13
C CYS A 290 -0.86 8.68 -3.09
N ALA A 291 0.12 9.46 -3.55
CA ALA A 291 -0.10 10.55 -4.50
C ALA A 291 -0.61 10.04 -5.86
N SER A 292 -0.12 8.89 -6.33
CA SER A 292 -0.53 8.30 -7.62
C SER A 292 -2.01 7.92 -7.70
N ARG A 293 -2.68 7.78 -6.55
CA ARG A 293 -4.07 7.31 -6.46
C ARG A 293 -5.12 8.43 -6.44
N ARG A 294 -4.69 9.69 -6.43
CA ARG A 294 -5.56 10.87 -6.19
C ARG A 294 -6.55 11.18 -7.30
N ASN A 295 -6.36 10.64 -8.51
CA ASN A 295 -7.35 10.72 -9.59
C ASN A 295 -8.05 9.38 -9.86
N GLY A 296 -7.97 8.44 -8.91
CA GLY A 296 -8.60 7.14 -9.02
C GLY A 296 -7.96 6.25 -10.08
N VAL A 297 -8.68 5.21 -10.51
CA VAL A 297 -8.15 4.23 -11.46
C VAL A 297 -7.82 4.80 -12.84
N ARG A 298 -8.19 6.05 -13.14
CA ARG A 298 -7.82 6.74 -14.38
C ARG A 298 -6.33 7.07 -14.45
N GLY A 299 -5.61 7.02 -13.32
CA GLY A 299 -4.28 7.61 -13.19
C GLY A 299 -4.36 9.14 -13.13
N ILE A 300 -3.28 9.77 -12.70
CA ILE A 300 -3.21 11.21 -12.45
C ILE A 300 -2.19 11.87 -13.40
N LEU A 301 -2.55 12.98 -14.02
CA LEU A 301 -1.62 13.71 -14.88
C LEU A 301 -0.39 14.14 -14.09
N PHE A 302 0.78 14.08 -14.71
CA PHE A 302 2.04 14.41 -14.07
C PHE A 302 2.06 15.78 -13.34
N PRO A 303 1.51 16.86 -13.91
CA PRO A 303 1.46 18.17 -13.24
C PRO A 303 0.60 18.19 -11.99
N ASP A 304 -0.46 17.37 -11.93
CA ASP A 304 -1.35 17.26 -10.77
C ASP A 304 -0.79 16.30 -9.73
N PHE A 305 -0.11 15.24 -10.17
CA PHE A 305 0.57 14.28 -9.30
C PHE A 305 1.55 14.97 -8.34
N PHE A 306 2.33 15.91 -8.86
CA PHE A 306 3.45 16.48 -8.12
C PHE A 306 3.01 17.30 -6.89
N PRO A 307 2.03 18.22 -6.95
CA PRO A 307 1.46 18.87 -5.78
C PRO A 307 0.90 17.90 -4.73
N TRP A 308 0.30 16.78 -5.15
CA TRP A 308 -0.17 15.75 -4.22
C TRP A 308 0.99 15.02 -3.54
N LEU A 309 2.04 14.68 -4.29
CA LEU A 309 3.27 14.09 -3.75
C LEU A 309 3.87 14.98 -2.67
N LEU A 310 3.97 16.29 -2.93
CA LEU A 310 4.44 17.27 -1.93
C LEU A 310 3.52 17.34 -0.70
N GLY A 311 2.21 17.20 -0.89
CA GLY A 311 1.22 17.17 0.19
C GLY A 311 1.46 16.03 1.20
N GLU A 312 1.95 14.87 0.74
CA GLU A 312 2.22 13.71 1.59
C GLU A 312 3.36 13.93 2.62
N PHE A 313 4.17 14.98 2.43
CA PHE A 313 5.23 15.40 3.37
C PHE A 313 4.75 16.32 4.51
N ARG A 314 3.51 16.81 4.46
CA ARG A 314 2.93 17.68 5.50
C ARG A 314 2.32 16.85 6.63
N GLU A 315 1.95 17.48 7.73
CA GLU A 315 1.29 16.77 8.85
C GLU A 315 -0.20 16.49 8.58
N GLN A 316 -0.87 17.31 7.76
CA GLN A 316 -2.27 17.16 7.38
C GLN A 316 -2.36 16.85 5.89
N VAL A 317 -2.89 15.66 5.55
CA VAL A 317 -3.00 15.18 4.16
C VAL A 317 -4.42 15.36 3.66
N THR A 318 -4.70 16.60 3.26
CA THR A 318 -5.97 16.96 2.62
C THR A 318 -5.83 17.99 1.51
N VAL A 319 -4.64 18.60 1.33
CA VAL A 319 -4.46 19.68 0.37
C VAL A 319 -3.16 19.48 -0.42
N PRO A 320 -3.18 19.55 -1.76
CA PRO A 320 -1.96 19.55 -2.56
C PRO A 320 -1.09 20.75 -2.20
N THR A 321 0.23 20.56 -2.15
CA THR A 321 1.19 21.64 -1.90
C THR A 321 1.57 22.29 -3.23
N LYS A 322 1.27 23.58 -3.36
CA LYS A 322 1.65 24.35 -4.55
C LYS A 322 3.15 24.62 -4.58
N LEU A 323 3.70 24.73 -5.78
CA LEU A 323 5.08 25.17 -5.97
C LEU A 323 5.16 26.69 -5.96
N VAL A 324 6.18 27.23 -5.31
CA VAL A 324 6.41 28.67 -5.18
C VAL A 324 7.87 28.98 -5.42
N MET A 325 8.15 29.91 -6.34
CA MET A 325 9.50 30.45 -6.57
C MET A 325 9.49 31.95 -6.24
N GLY A 326 10.28 32.35 -5.25
CA GLY A 326 10.15 33.68 -4.65
C GLY A 326 8.77 33.86 -4.01
N GLN A 327 7.98 34.81 -4.53
CA GLN A 327 6.59 35.04 -4.11
C GLN A 327 5.54 34.57 -5.14
N ARG A 328 5.97 33.90 -6.22
CA ARG A 328 5.09 33.51 -7.34
C ARG A 328 4.76 32.03 -7.28
N GLU A 329 3.48 31.68 -7.32
CA GLU A 329 3.05 30.30 -7.57
C GLU A 329 3.42 29.87 -9.00
N MET A 330 3.79 28.61 -9.19
CA MET A 330 4.17 28.08 -10.50
C MET A 330 3.72 26.62 -10.68
N ALA A 331 3.58 26.19 -11.93
CA ALA A 331 3.41 24.77 -12.26
C ALA A 331 4.77 24.06 -12.33
N PHE A 332 4.80 22.76 -12.05
CA PHE A 332 6.04 21.98 -12.18
C PHE A 332 6.57 21.97 -13.62
N SER A 333 5.66 22.00 -14.61
CA SER A 333 6.01 22.03 -16.03
C SER A 333 6.89 23.21 -16.40
N GLU A 334 6.79 24.35 -15.71
CA GLU A 334 7.65 25.52 -15.95
C GLU A 334 9.13 25.25 -15.63
N LEU A 335 9.44 24.26 -14.78
CA LEU A 335 10.82 23.82 -14.54
C LEU A 335 11.40 23.05 -15.73
N LEU A 336 10.54 22.51 -16.59
CA LEU A 336 10.89 21.71 -17.75
C LEU A 336 11.01 22.56 -19.02
N ASP A 337 10.76 23.86 -18.93
CA ASP A 337 10.86 24.78 -20.07
C ASP A 337 12.26 24.72 -20.70
N GLY A 338 12.31 24.46 -22.00
CA GLY A 338 13.56 24.35 -22.75
C GLY A 338 14.27 23.00 -22.65
N TYR A 339 13.72 22.01 -21.95
CA TYR A 339 14.18 20.62 -21.99
C TYR A 339 13.37 19.82 -23.04
N HIS A 340 13.84 19.78 -24.29
CA HIS A 340 13.10 19.19 -25.41
C HIS A 340 12.69 17.73 -25.17
N GLU A 341 13.56 16.92 -24.57
CA GLU A 341 13.29 15.51 -24.29
C GLU A 341 12.26 15.28 -23.16
N LEU A 342 11.91 16.34 -22.41
CA LEU A 342 10.92 16.30 -21.33
C LEU A 342 9.60 17.00 -21.71
N ALA A 343 9.47 17.48 -22.95
CA ALA A 343 8.31 18.26 -23.39
C ALA A 343 6.98 17.49 -23.30
N GLU A 344 7.01 16.17 -23.46
CA GLU A 344 5.82 15.33 -23.33
C GLU A 344 5.48 14.97 -21.88
N LEU A 345 6.40 15.12 -20.93
CA LEU A 345 6.23 14.66 -19.55
C LEU A 345 4.99 15.28 -18.87
N PRO A 346 4.68 16.59 -19.02
CA PRO A 346 3.45 17.17 -18.49
C PRO A 346 2.16 16.54 -19.03
N GLY A 347 2.20 15.93 -20.22
CA GLY A 347 1.07 15.21 -20.81
C GLY A 347 0.99 13.74 -20.42
N LYS A 348 1.99 13.19 -19.72
CA LYS A 348 1.98 11.78 -19.27
C LYS A 348 1.09 11.61 -18.03
N THR A 349 0.52 10.43 -17.92
CA THR A 349 -0.31 10.03 -16.77
C THR A 349 0.50 9.13 -15.85
N VAL A 350 0.68 9.55 -14.60
CA VAL A 350 1.17 8.67 -13.55
C VAL A 350 0.06 7.66 -13.23
N PRO A 351 0.32 6.34 -13.39
CA PRO A 351 -0.72 5.33 -13.23
C PRO A 351 -1.15 5.14 -11.77
N PHE A 352 -2.30 4.51 -11.55
CA PHE A 352 -2.72 3.99 -10.25
C PHE A 352 -1.79 2.85 -9.83
N LEU A 353 -0.85 3.15 -8.93
CA LEU A 353 0.24 2.23 -8.60
C LEU A 353 -0.21 1.06 -7.71
N ALA A 354 0.33 -0.11 -8.01
CA ALA A 354 0.40 -1.21 -7.05
C ALA A 354 1.31 -0.81 -5.87
N PRO A 355 1.11 -1.42 -4.69
CA PRO A 355 2.06 -1.30 -3.59
C PRO A 355 3.51 -1.54 -4.04
N PRO A 356 4.52 -0.88 -3.43
CA PRO A 356 5.93 -1.12 -3.70
C PRO A 356 6.28 -2.61 -3.85
N ASN A 357 6.94 -2.96 -4.95
CA ASN A 357 7.37 -4.33 -5.30
C ASN A 357 6.24 -5.35 -5.46
N ALA A 358 4.99 -4.90 -5.58
CA ALA A 358 3.85 -5.74 -5.92
C ALA A 358 3.43 -5.51 -7.37
N GLU A 359 2.79 -6.52 -7.95
CA GLU A 359 2.30 -6.46 -9.32
C GLU A 359 0.78 -6.57 -9.36
N TRP A 360 0.15 -5.73 -10.18
CA TRP A 360 -1.25 -5.91 -10.51
C TRP A 360 -1.45 -7.23 -11.25
N PRO A 361 -2.47 -8.03 -10.89
CA PRO A 361 -2.74 -9.28 -11.58
C PRO A 361 -3.03 -9.06 -13.07
N PRO A 362 -2.67 -10.01 -13.95
CA PRO A 362 -2.89 -9.89 -15.40
C PRO A 362 -4.34 -9.59 -15.78
N TYR A 363 -5.30 -10.09 -15.00
CA TYR A 363 -6.73 -9.86 -15.24
C TYR A 363 -7.20 -8.44 -14.93
N ILE A 364 -6.47 -7.67 -14.10
CA ILE A 364 -6.72 -6.22 -13.92
C ILE A 364 -6.06 -5.45 -15.06
N LEU A 365 -4.82 -5.81 -15.40
CA LEU A 365 -4.06 -5.13 -16.45
C LEU A 365 -4.70 -5.30 -17.83
N GLY A 366 -5.19 -6.51 -18.15
CA GLY A 366 -5.82 -6.82 -19.43
C GLY A 366 -7.26 -6.33 -19.58
N ALA A 367 -7.91 -5.91 -18.49
CA ALA A 367 -9.30 -5.48 -18.52
C ALA A 367 -9.51 -4.06 -19.10
N GLY A 368 -8.44 -3.27 -19.26
CA GLY A 368 -8.54 -1.90 -19.76
C GLY A 368 -9.40 -0.97 -18.89
N CYS A 369 -9.68 -1.38 -17.64
CA CYS A 369 -10.61 -0.68 -16.75
C CYS A 369 -9.98 0.50 -15.99
N GLY A 370 -8.70 0.80 -16.25
CA GLY A 370 -7.96 1.88 -15.63
C GLY A 370 -6.52 1.98 -16.15
N CYS A 371 -5.83 3.03 -15.73
CA CYS A 371 -4.40 3.23 -15.92
C CYS A 371 -3.67 2.64 -14.72
N PHE A 372 -3.28 1.37 -14.82
CA PHE A 372 -2.56 0.66 -13.75
C PHE A 372 -1.06 0.58 -14.05
N GLY A 373 -0.25 0.62 -12.99
CA GLY A 373 1.20 0.58 -13.12
C GLY A 373 1.91 0.12 -11.85
N HIS A 374 3.23 0.12 -11.90
CA HIS A 374 4.07 -0.54 -10.92
C HIS A 374 5.06 0.42 -10.28
N LEU A 375 5.23 0.29 -8.97
CA LEU A 375 6.22 0.98 -8.18
C LEU A 375 7.26 -0.02 -7.70
N ASN A 376 8.52 0.19 -8.06
CA ASN A 376 9.60 -0.74 -7.72
C ASN A 376 10.63 -0.03 -6.88
N ARG A 377 10.99 -0.65 -5.75
CA ARG A 377 12.19 -0.34 -4.98
C ARG A 377 13.30 -1.25 -5.50
N LEU A 378 14.30 -0.63 -6.11
CA LEU A 378 15.34 -1.31 -6.88
C LEU A 378 16.63 -1.51 -6.06
N GLU A 379 17.53 -2.33 -6.59
CA GLU A 379 18.85 -2.55 -6.01
C GLU A 379 19.77 -1.32 -6.19
N ASN A 380 20.73 -1.15 -5.27
CA ASN A 380 21.64 0.00 -5.31
C ASN A 380 22.56 0.02 -6.54
N GLU A 381 22.81 -1.14 -7.16
CA GLU A 381 23.68 -1.27 -8.34
C GLU A 381 23.16 -0.44 -9.52
N GLY A 382 21.85 -0.17 -9.59
CA GLY A 382 21.23 0.61 -10.65
C GLY A 382 21.35 2.13 -10.52
N ARG A 383 21.82 2.67 -9.37
CA ARG A 383 21.78 4.12 -9.04
C ARG A 383 20.38 4.74 -9.20
N SER A 384 19.37 3.94 -8.83
CA SER A 384 17.97 4.35 -8.73
C SER A 384 17.36 3.53 -7.62
N ASN A 385 16.95 4.15 -6.51
CA ASN A 385 16.35 3.43 -5.39
C ASN A 385 14.87 3.11 -5.65
N ILE A 386 14.17 3.98 -6.37
CA ILE A 386 12.75 3.82 -6.70
C ILE A 386 12.52 4.10 -8.18
N SER A 387 11.68 3.30 -8.82
CA SER A 387 11.19 3.57 -10.18
C SER A 387 9.68 3.39 -10.28
N VAL A 388 9.05 4.27 -11.06
CA VAL A 388 7.65 4.13 -11.48
C VAL A 388 7.62 3.72 -12.93
N ARG A 389 6.88 2.65 -13.23
CA ARG A 389 6.72 2.11 -14.59
C ARG A 389 5.26 2.04 -14.97
N GLU A 390 4.97 2.44 -16.20
CA GLU A 390 3.69 2.20 -16.85
C GLU A 390 3.61 0.73 -17.29
N ASN A 391 2.42 0.16 -17.30
CA ASN A 391 2.24 -1.22 -17.77
C ASN A 391 2.57 -1.39 -19.27
N VAL A 392 2.32 -0.35 -20.07
CA VAL A 392 2.48 -0.39 -21.54
C VAL A 392 3.91 -0.12 -22.02
N SER A 393 4.80 0.35 -21.14
CA SER A 393 6.21 0.65 -21.47
C SER A 393 7.13 0.09 -20.39
N PRO A 394 7.50 -1.21 -20.46
CA PRO A 394 8.32 -1.83 -19.43
C PRO A 394 9.80 -1.37 -19.46
N TYR A 395 10.23 -0.69 -20.53
CA TYR A 395 11.65 -0.42 -20.80
C TYR A 395 12.14 0.95 -20.31
N ALA A 396 11.26 1.93 -20.13
CA ALA A 396 11.62 3.27 -19.67
C ALA A 396 10.77 3.67 -18.44
N PRO A 397 11.38 3.96 -17.29
CA PRO A 397 10.65 4.43 -16.11
C PRO A 397 10.13 5.85 -16.31
N LEU A 398 8.89 6.10 -15.88
CA LEU A 398 8.27 7.43 -15.87
C LEU A 398 8.92 8.33 -14.79
N LEU A 399 9.26 7.73 -13.65
CA LEU A 399 9.97 8.38 -12.55
C LEU A 399 11.15 7.52 -12.13
N ILE A 400 12.30 8.17 -11.96
CA ILE A 400 13.49 7.61 -11.31
C ILE A 400 13.73 8.43 -10.05
N CYS A 401 13.90 7.76 -8.92
CA CYS A 401 14.23 8.42 -7.67
C CYS A 401 15.46 7.80 -7.02
N GLU A 402 16.32 8.69 -6.53
CA GLU A 402 17.45 8.37 -5.67
C GLU A 402 17.11 8.87 -4.26
N CYS A 403 17.25 8.02 -3.26
CA CYS A 403 16.95 8.34 -1.87
C CYS A 403 18.25 8.41 -1.07
N LYS A 404 18.55 9.60 -0.56
CA LYS A 404 19.79 9.92 0.15
C LYS A 404 19.45 10.39 1.56
N HIS A 405 19.35 9.43 2.47
CA HIS A 405 19.20 9.67 3.90
C HIS A 405 20.53 9.40 4.62
N TRP A 406 21.61 10.07 4.24
CA TRP A 406 22.87 9.94 4.98
C TRP A 406 22.80 10.92 6.15
N PHE A 407 23.54 10.71 7.24
CA PHE A 407 23.57 11.61 8.40
C PHE A 407 24.14 13.02 8.10
N GLU A 408 24.27 13.35 6.81
CA GLU A 408 24.91 14.53 6.26
C GLU A 408 24.00 15.15 5.19
N ASN A 409 23.99 16.47 5.14
CA ASN A 409 23.28 17.20 4.11
C ASN A 409 23.95 16.96 2.74
N ILE A 410 23.16 16.84 1.67
CA ILE A 410 23.70 16.66 0.31
C ILE A 410 24.42 17.92 -0.14
N ASP A 411 25.57 17.77 -0.79
CA ASP A 411 26.29 18.86 -1.46
C ASP A 411 26.36 18.65 -2.99
N ALA A 412 26.99 19.58 -3.69
CA ALA A 412 27.12 19.53 -5.15
C ALA A 412 27.84 18.26 -5.63
N ARG A 413 28.92 17.84 -4.95
CA ARG A 413 29.72 16.67 -5.33
C ARG A 413 28.92 15.38 -5.25
N MET A 414 28.07 15.26 -4.23
CA MET A 414 27.18 14.10 -4.10
C MET A 414 26.17 14.04 -5.25
N VAL A 415 25.63 15.18 -5.68
CA VAL A 415 24.72 15.22 -6.84
C VAL A 415 25.44 14.90 -8.14
N GLU A 416 26.64 15.44 -8.36
CA GLU A 416 27.50 15.10 -9.51
C GLU A 416 27.78 13.60 -9.54
N GLY A 417 28.13 12.98 -8.41
CA GLY A 417 28.32 11.53 -8.33
C GLY A 417 27.06 10.70 -8.61
N ILE A 418 25.86 11.22 -8.35
CA ILE A 418 24.60 10.58 -8.76
C ILE A 418 24.45 10.67 -10.29
N ILE A 419 24.72 11.84 -10.88
CA ILE A 419 24.66 12.07 -12.33
C ILE A 419 25.64 11.13 -13.03
N ASP A 420 26.90 11.08 -12.61
CA ASP A 420 27.94 10.20 -13.17
C ASP A 420 27.52 8.72 -13.11
N GLY A 421 26.94 8.31 -11.98
CA GLY A 421 26.38 6.97 -11.81
C GLY A 421 25.28 6.66 -12.81
N LEU A 422 24.31 7.57 -12.97
CA LEU A 422 23.19 7.42 -13.91
C LEU A 422 23.65 7.48 -15.39
N GLU A 423 24.64 8.31 -15.72
CA GLU A 423 25.26 8.33 -17.05
C GLU A 423 26.02 7.02 -17.37
N THR A 424 26.43 6.27 -16.34
CA THR A 424 27.06 4.97 -16.51
C THR A 424 26.04 3.85 -16.65
N THR A 425 25.00 3.83 -15.79
CA THR A 425 24.08 2.69 -15.68
C THR A 425 22.79 2.84 -16.49
N GLN A 426 22.34 4.08 -16.74
CA GLN A 426 21.02 4.38 -17.30
C GLN A 426 21.03 5.53 -18.32
N LYS A 427 22.18 5.80 -18.96
CA LYS A 427 22.43 6.95 -19.85
C LYS A 427 21.24 7.39 -20.72
N ASP A 428 20.64 6.43 -21.42
CA ASP A 428 19.58 6.68 -22.39
C ASP A 428 18.18 6.63 -21.78
N LYS A 429 18.04 6.13 -20.55
CA LYS A 429 16.77 5.92 -19.86
C LYS A 429 16.37 7.09 -18.96
N TRP A 430 17.34 7.87 -18.47
CA TRP A 430 17.05 8.98 -17.56
C TRP A 430 17.16 10.34 -18.25
N LYS A 431 16.14 11.17 -18.04
CA LYS A 431 16.08 12.59 -18.46
C LYS A 431 15.75 13.51 -17.29
N ILE A 432 15.03 12.98 -16.31
CA ILE A 432 14.75 13.59 -15.02
C ILE A 432 15.03 12.57 -13.92
N VAL A 433 15.62 13.02 -12.81
CA VAL A 433 15.77 12.22 -11.59
C VAL A 433 15.38 13.04 -10.37
N PHE A 434 14.65 12.40 -9.45
CA PHE A 434 14.25 12.98 -8.17
C PHE A 434 15.18 12.48 -7.07
N VAL A 435 15.91 13.39 -6.43
CA VAL A 435 16.83 13.06 -5.33
C VAL A 435 16.18 13.45 -4.01
N PHE A 436 15.65 12.48 -3.27
CA PHE A 436 15.04 12.72 -1.95
C PHE A 436 16.09 12.77 -0.85
N CYS A 437 16.09 13.83 -0.06
CA CYS A 437 17.02 13.99 1.06
C CYS A 437 16.44 14.83 2.20
N ASP A 438 17.03 14.69 3.39
CA ASP A 438 16.60 15.45 4.57
C ASP A 438 17.01 16.92 4.50
N GLY A 439 18.17 17.21 3.90
CA GLY A 439 18.76 18.54 3.86
C GLY A 439 19.83 18.68 2.77
N VAL A 440 20.18 19.94 2.50
CA VAL A 440 21.20 20.33 1.53
C VAL A 440 22.21 21.22 2.23
N ALA A 441 23.51 20.95 2.03
CA ALA A 441 24.62 21.73 2.53
C ALA A 441 24.76 23.02 1.71
N ASN A 442 25.78 23.83 2.00
CA ASN A 442 26.11 24.98 1.16
C ASN A 442 26.48 24.50 -0.25
N PHE A 443 25.54 24.63 -1.18
CA PHE A 443 25.66 24.17 -2.55
C PHE A 443 26.49 25.18 -3.36
N ARG A 444 27.80 24.94 -3.47
CA ARG A 444 28.71 25.79 -4.25
C ARG A 444 28.69 25.36 -5.72
N THR A 445 28.18 26.24 -6.58
CA THR A 445 27.98 25.97 -8.02
C THR A 445 29.18 26.36 -8.89
N GLN A 446 30.19 27.01 -8.29
CA GLN A 446 31.40 27.50 -8.97
C GLN A 446 32.21 26.39 -9.67
N SER A 447 31.96 25.12 -9.34
CA SER A 447 32.65 23.95 -9.92
C SER A 447 31.70 22.94 -10.56
N TRP A 448 30.45 23.32 -10.89
CA TRP A 448 29.46 22.39 -11.46
C TRP A 448 29.96 21.81 -12.79
N SER A 449 30.22 20.51 -12.83
CA SER A 449 30.85 19.84 -13.98
C SER A 449 29.89 19.48 -15.12
N HIS A 450 28.57 19.50 -14.85
CA HIS A 450 27.55 19.07 -15.81
C HIS A 450 26.78 20.26 -16.41
N ALA A 451 27.43 21.02 -17.30
CA ALA A 451 26.87 22.25 -17.88
C ALA A 451 25.49 22.11 -18.55
N SER A 452 25.14 20.91 -19.06
CA SER A 452 23.85 20.64 -19.72
C SER A 452 22.77 20.04 -18.80
N VAL A 453 23.10 19.81 -17.52
CA VAL A 453 22.22 19.19 -16.54
C VAL A 453 21.80 20.25 -15.52
N GLY A 454 20.50 20.56 -15.47
CA GLY A 454 19.97 21.46 -14.45
C GLY A 454 19.84 20.80 -13.09
N CYS A 455 20.02 21.58 -12.03
CA CYS A 455 19.87 21.15 -10.65
C CYS A 455 18.98 22.15 -9.91
N VAL A 456 17.81 21.68 -9.49
CA VAL A 456 16.80 22.49 -8.79
C VAL A 456 16.45 21.85 -7.45
N ARG A 457 16.27 22.68 -6.44
CA ARG A 457 15.84 22.30 -5.10
C ARG A 457 14.36 22.57 -4.94
N ILE A 458 13.65 21.62 -4.33
CA ILE A 458 12.27 21.79 -3.88
C ILE A 458 12.17 21.43 -2.40
N ALA A 459 11.79 22.39 -1.57
CA ALA A 459 11.48 22.14 -0.16
C ALA A 459 10.09 21.50 -0.06
N CYS A 460 10.00 20.20 0.22
CA CYS A 460 8.79 19.41 0.00
C CYS A 460 7.59 19.88 0.84
N ARG A 461 7.84 20.36 2.07
CA ARG A 461 6.78 20.78 2.99
C ARG A 461 6.18 22.15 2.67
N SER A 462 6.95 23.03 2.03
CA SER A 462 6.53 24.39 1.68
C SER A 462 6.28 24.59 0.18
N GLY A 463 6.78 23.68 -0.66
CA GLY A 463 6.78 23.82 -2.11
C GLY A 463 7.76 24.86 -2.64
N HIS A 464 8.64 25.41 -1.80
CA HIS A 464 9.59 26.44 -2.22
C HIS A 464 10.63 25.87 -3.20
N VAL A 465 10.81 26.57 -4.32
CA VAL A 465 11.70 26.17 -5.42
C VAL A 465 12.86 27.14 -5.55
N GLU A 466 14.07 26.59 -5.67
CA GLU A 466 15.31 27.33 -5.82
C GLU A 466 16.21 26.61 -6.83
N TRP A 467 16.69 27.32 -7.87
CA TRP A 467 17.68 26.74 -8.78
C TRP A 467 19.06 26.79 -8.13
N PHE A 468 19.71 25.63 -8.02
CA PHE A 468 21.15 25.60 -7.75
C PHE A 468 21.92 25.91 -9.03
N PHE A 469 21.56 25.26 -10.13
CA PHE A 469 22.16 25.51 -11.43
C PHE A 469 21.12 25.36 -12.53
N GLN A 470 20.96 26.41 -13.35
CA GLN A 470 20.06 26.39 -14.49
C GLN A 470 20.86 26.60 -15.78
N PRO A 471 20.96 25.58 -16.66
CA PRO A 471 21.63 25.70 -17.94
C PRO A 471 21.00 26.78 -18.81
N VAL A 472 21.82 27.37 -19.70
CA VAL A 472 21.36 28.30 -20.73
C VAL A 472 20.33 27.61 -21.62
N LYS A 473 19.29 28.35 -22.01
CA LYS A 473 18.25 27.84 -22.90
C LYS A 473 18.88 27.40 -24.24
N GLY A 474 18.65 26.16 -24.65
CA GLY A 474 19.29 25.53 -25.82
C GLY A 474 20.36 24.48 -25.43
N GLU A 475 20.94 24.57 -24.23
CA GLU A 475 21.93 23.59 -23.73
C GLU A 475 21.33 22.59 -22.74
N ARG A 476 20.06 22.79 -22.37
CA ARG A 476 19.28 21.99 -21.42
C ARG A 476 19.02 20.58 -21.97
N LYS A 477 19.59 19.55 -21.33
CA LYS A 477 19.40 18.14 -21.72
C LYS A 477 18.70 17.32 -20.66
N LYS A 478 19.14 17.40 -19.41
CA LYS A 478 18.60 16.60 -18.29
C LYS A 478 18.42 17.46 -17.04
N ILE A 479 17.60 17.00 -16.10
CA ILE A 479 17.34 17.75 -14.86
C ILE A 479 17.39 16.84 -13.62
N VAL A 480 18.05 17.32 -12.57
CA VAL A 480 18.02 16.75 -11.23
C VAL A 480 17.12 17.63 -10.36
N VAL A 481 16.12 17.01 -9.74
CA VAL A 481 15.20 17.66 -8.80
C VAL A 481 15.51 17.17 -7.40
N VAL A 482 16.18 18.00 -6.59
CA VAL A 482 16.52 17.71 -5.20
C VAL A 482 15.32 18.00 -4.31
N MET A 483 14.67 16.94 -3.86
CA MET A 483 13.47 16.92 -3.03
C MET A 483 13.88 16.95 -1.55
N VAL A 484 13.88 18.15 -0.95
CA VAL A 484 14.28 18.35 0.45
C VAL A 484 13.10 18.11 1.37
N THR A 485 13.10 16.99 2.08
CA THR A 485 11.99 16.53 2.93
C THR A 485 11.96 17.21 4.30
N GLY A 486 13.07 17.82 4.71
CA GLY A 486 13.33 18.34 6.05
C GLY A 486 13.61 17.19 7.03
N LEU A 487 14.29 17.51 8.15
CA LEU A 487 14.68 16.54 9.19
C LEU A 487 13.56 15.54 9.50
N VAL A 488 13.77 14.30 9.08
CA VAL A 488 13.08 13.14 9.64
C VAL A 488 14.01 12.72 10.76
N ASP A 489 13.75 13.11 12.01
CA ASP A 489 14.73 13.04 13.13
C ASP A 489 15.21 11.60 13.45
N LEU A 490 16.00 10.98 12.56
CA LEU A 490 16.42 9.57 12.51
C LEU A 490 17.65 9.31 13.36
N LYS A 491 17.99 10.25 14.25
CA LYS A 491 19.04 10.07 15.25
C LYS A 491 18.71 8.83 16.07
N ARG A 492 19.62 7.85 16.03
CA ARG A 492 19.64 6.74 16.99
C ARG A 492 19.48 7.36 18.37
N GLY A 493 18.47 6.94 19.13
CA GLY A 493 18.50 7.13 20.56
C GLY A 493 19.82 6.54 21.04
N ARG A 494 20.81 7.39 21.35
CA ARG A 494 21.87 6.99 22.26
C ARG A 494 21.13 6.65 23.53
N SER A 495 20.99 5.35 23.79
CA SER A 495 20.86 4.85 25.15
C SER A 495 21.88 5.64 25.98
N ARG A 496 21.40 6.59 26.77
CA ARG A 496 22.14 7.06 27.93
C ARG A 496 21.97 5.92 28.94
N ALA A 497 22.85 4.94 28.85
CA ALA A 497 23.20 4.16 30.01
C ALA A 497 23.96 5.12 30.93
N ASN A 498 23.30 5.52 32.01
CA ASN A 498 23.90 5.69 33.32
C ASN A 498 23.08 4.83 34.27
#